data_AF-A0A2R6LI30-F1
#
_entry.id   AF-A0A2R6LI30-F1
#
_cell.length_a   1.000
_cell.length_b   1.000
_cell.length_c   1.000
_cell.angle_alpha   90.00
_cell.angle_beta   90.00
_cell.angle_gamma   90.00
#
_symmetry.space_group_name_H-M   'P 1'
#
loop_
_entity.id
_entity.type
_entity.pdbx_description
1 polymer ?
#
loop_
_entity_poly.entity_id
_entity_poly.type
_entity_poly.pdbx_seq_one_letter_code
_entity_poly.pdbx_strand_id
1 'polypeptide(L)'
;GRDGDEGEGSAPAKPTPDEPATERRHEQRPPDPRSDRDEASTARPGSGDGGDTTDRATGDASPETERSDGAVAVSDDLSELVEDHERRIERLRERATSLEAADERATEERRDVRAELEDVAADLSDLRRTVVRLDRTVERLAEDGPDGSANPETAGESPDASESATGERDLTAEAALAETTLLLRYGSRGDPTLETAHDDAGVDSAAVDGNLRVDVHAPFDAETTTVDGRPYRAFVEDRIEYRFFEWLARDLLFEVRETGATDALRDLYDALPSMDRAELRSTVAVEGEDGETTEGVEFDVVARDAHERPLVAARFDTARDPATEEMVVGLRDGANVVGEATDLAAAFSVTESYFSGGARDAAEEATADSILSRTTRESYVKLSRKRGYHLCLVAVGSDDEFHLRVPEL
;
A
#
# COMPACT_ATOMS: atom_id res chain seq x y z
N GLY A 1 -35.12 0.09 67.98
CA GLY A 1 -35.63 -0.93 68.91
C GLY A 1 -36.88 -1.49 68.32
N ARG A 2 -36.98 -2.83 68.25
CA ARG A 2 -37.84 -3.62 67.35
C ARG A 2 -37.45 -3.48 65.87
N ASP A 3 -37.05 -4.54 65.18
CA ASP A 3 -37.71 -5.84 64.88
C ASP A 3 -38.88 -5.62 63.88
N GLY A 4 -38.95 -6.31 62.74
CA GLY A 4 -38.05 -7.31 62.13
C GLY A 4 -38.79 -8.08 61.02
N ASP A 5 -38.05 -8.90 60.23
CA ASP A 5 -38.54 -9.90 59.22
C ASP A 5 -39.41 -9.32 58.07
N GLU A 6 -39.44 -9.84 56.84
CA GLU A 6 -39.11 -11.13 56.21
C GLU A 6 -38.33 -10.83 54.89
N GLY A 7 -37.63 -11.73 54.18
CA GLY A 7 -37.38 -13.16 54.36
C GLY A 7 -37.01 -13.81 53.00
N GLU A 8 -35.81 -14.39 52.89
CA GLU A 8 -35.37 -15.40 51.88
C GLU A 8 -35.46 -15.05 50.37
N GLY A 9 -34.60 -15.54 49.46
CA GLY A 9 -33.50 -16.52 49.56
C GLY A 9 -33.41 -17.37 48.28
N SER A 10 -32.27 -18.04 48.08
CA SER A 10 -32.08 -19.16 47.13
C SER A 10 -31.91 -18.87 45.62
N ALA A 11 -30.65 -18.72 45.20
CA ALA A 11 -30.08 -19.61 44.18
C ALA A 11 -29.53 -20.86 44.92
N PRO A 12 -29.48 -22.09 44.36
CA PRO A 12 -28.92 -22.38 43.03
C PRO A 12 -29.55 -23.55 42.24
N ALA A 13 -29.05 -23.83 41.03
CA ALA A 13 -28.63 -25.17 40.53
C ALA A 13 -28.69 -25.30 38.99
N LYS A 14 -27.71 -26.02 38.42
CA LYS A 14 -27.74 -26.55 37.04
C LYS A 14 -28.71 -27.73 36.93
N PRO A 15 -29.16 -28.04 35.70
CA PRO A 15 -29.10 -29.43 35.26
C PRO A 15 -28.47 -29.64 33.87
N THR A 16 -27.97 -30.86 33.68
CA THR A 16 -27.52 -31.49 32.43
C THR A 16 -27.95 -32.97 32.51
N PRO A 17 -27.85 -33.75 31.43
CA PRO A 17 -28.48 -33.60 30.11
C PRO A 17 -29.48 -34.76 29.84
N ASP A 18 -30.33 -34.66 28.81
CA ASP A 18 -30.51 -35.77 27.85
C ASP A 18 -31.34 -35.38 26.61
N GLU A 19 -31.07 -36.08 25.52
CA GLU A 19 -31.83 -36.07 24.25
C GLU A 19 -32.97 -37.15 24.30
N PRO A 20 -33.78 -37.45 23.25
CA PRO A 20 -33.61 -37.14 21.82
C PRO A 20 -34.86 -36.64 21.06
N ALA A 21 -34.62 -36.20 19.81
CA ALA A 21 -35.25 -36.74 18.59
C ALA A 21 -35.57 -35.69 17.50
N THR A 22 -34.70 -35.68 16.47
CA THR A 22 -35.02 -35.55 15.03
C THR A 22 -35.83 -34.35 14.52
N GLU A 23 -35.20 -33.51 13.68
CA GLU A 23 -35.31 -33.70 12.20
C GLU A 23 -34.25 -32.92 11.38
N ARG A 24 -33.68 -33.62 10.38
CA ARG A 24 -33.11 -33.12 9.09
C ARG A 24 -31.83 -32.24 9.11
N ARG A 25 -30.70 -32.96 9.03
CA ARG A 25 -29.36 -32.48 8.68
C ARG A 25 -29.21 -32.35 7.15
N HIS A 26 -28.58 -31.27 6.66
CA HIS A 26 -28.10 -31.17 5.27
C HIS A 26 -26.57 -30.94 5.29
N GLU A 27 -25.81 -32.01 5.11
CA GLU A 27 -24.38 -31.94 4.77
C GLU A 27 -24.20 -32.04 3.25
N GLN A 28 -23.26 -31.27 2.69
CA GLN A 28 -22.74 -31.50 1.35
C GLN A 28 -21.21 -31.39 1.35
N ARG A 29 -20.54 -32.55 1.29
CA ARG A 29 -19.22 -32.73 0.69
C ARG A 29 -19.30 -33.95 -0.26
N PRO A 30 -18.37 -34.08 -1.23
CA PRO A 30 -18.75 -34.48 -2.58
C PRO A 30 -18.46 -35.95 -2.90
N PRO A 31 -19.03 -36.45 -4.01
CA PRO A 31 -18.49 -37.60 -4.73
C PRO A 31 -18.27 -37.33 -6.23
N ASP A 32 -17.03 -37.50 -6.68
CA ASP A 32 -16.74 -38.29 -7.90
C ASP A 32 -16.85 -39.80 -7.51
N PRO A 33 -17.08 -40.79 -8.40
CA PRO A 33 -16.66 -40.78 -9.80
C PRO A 33 -17.59 -41.40 -10.88
N ARG A 34 -17.33 -41.01 -12.14
CA ARG A 34 -17.30 -41.83 -13.40
C ARG A 34 -18.47 -42.76 -13.82
N SER A 35 -18.81 -42.60 -15.11
CA SER A 35 -19.16 -43.63 -16.11
C SER A 35 -20.36 -44.56 -15.90
N ASP A 36 -21.44 -44.33 -16.67
CA ASP A 36 -21.76 -45.05 -17.91
C ASP A 36 -22.96 -44.32 -18.62
N ARG A 37 -22.99 -44.12 -19.96
CA ARG A 37 -23.41 -45.04 -21.06
C ARG A 37 -24.89 -45.46 -20.97
N ASP A 38 -25.66 -45.70 -22.03
CA ASP A 38 -25.61 -45.54 -23.51
C ASP A 38 -27.10 -45.26 -23.93
N GLU A 39 -27.57 -44.97 -25.14
CA GLU A 39 -27.07 -45.02 -26.53
C GLU A 39 -27.27 -43.61 -27.20
N ALA A 40 -27.22 -43.32 -28.51
CA ALA A 40 -26.87 -44.10 -29.72
C ALA A 40 -26.07 -43.17 -30.66
N SER A 41 -24.81 -43.47 -30.96
CA SER A 41 -24.33 -44.34 -32.05
C SER A 41 -24.67 -43.80 -33.46
N THR A 42 -23.74 -43.34 -34.31
CA THR A 42 -22.48 -43.97 -34.83
C THR A 42 -22.75 -45.26 -35.63
N ALA A 43 -22.05 -45.62 -36.72
CA ALA A 43 -21.05 -44.95 -37.56
C ALA A 43 -21.06 -45.54 -38.99
N ARG A 44 -20.22 -44.98 -39.89
CA ARG A 44 -19.69 -45.68 -41.08
C ARG A 44 -18.99 -47.01 -40.69
N PRO A 45 -18.95 -48.02 -41.57
CA PRO A 45 -17.81 -48.13 -42.49
C PRO A 45 -18.22 -48.61 -43.91
N GLY A 46 -17.26 -48.68 -44.84
CA GLY A 46 -17.47 -49.23 -46.18
C GLY A 46 -16.46 -50.33 -46.51
N SER A 47 -16.74 -51.15 -47.53
CA SER A 47 -15.77 -51.82 -48.43
C SER A 47 -16.46 -52.79 -49.39
N GLY A 48 -16.03 -52.76 -50.66
CA GLY A 48 -15.63 -53.96 -51.43
C GLY A 48 -16.65 -55.02 -51.88
N ASP A 49 -17.00 -54.94 -53.17
CA ASP A 49 -16.94 -56.02 -54.18
C ASP A 49 -18.00 -57.16 -54.22
N GLY A 50 -18.30 -57.66 -55.45
CA GLY A 50 -18.62 -59.09 -55.61
C GLY A 50 -19.85 -59.63 -56.39
N GLY A 51 -20.38 -58.99 -57.45
CA GLY A 51 -21.26 -59.64 -58.48
C GLY A 51 -22.65 -60.18 -58.01
N ASP A 52 -23.55 -60.72 -58.86
CA ASP A 52 -23.74 -60.68 -60.33
C ASP A 52 -25.22 -61.02 -60.67
N THR A 53 -25.64 -60.79 -61.92
CA THR A 53 -26.87 -61.25 -62.62
C THR A 53 -28.21 -60.51 -62.44
N THR A 54 -28.58 -59.76 -63.50
CA THR A 54 -29.91 -59.67 -64.18
C THR A 54 -31.18 -59.29 -63.39
N ASP A 55 -32.14 -58.50 -63.91
CA ASP A 55 -32.53 -58.22 -65.31
C ASP A 55 -33.24 -56.83 -65.45
N ARG A 56 -33.50 -56.41 -66.71
CA ARG A 56 -34.26 -55.25 -67.28
C ARG A 56 -35.26 -54.48 -66.38
N ALA A 57 -35.57 -53.18 -66.62
CA ALA A 57 -35.74 -52.52 -67.93
C ALA A 57 -35.67 -50.96 -67.93
N THR A 58 -35.17 -50.41 -69.04
CA THR A 58 -35.59 -49.17 -69.78
C THR A 58 -35.98 -47.86 -69.06
N GLY A 59 -35.31 -46.77 -69.48
CA GLY A 59 -35.65 -45.35 -69.22
C GLY A 59 -34.38 -44.49 -69.23
N ASP A 60 -33.73 -44.29 -70.38
CA ASP A 60 -33.93 -43.11 -71.24
C ASP A 60 -33.95 -41.76 -70.49
N ALA A 61 -32.75 -41.17 -70.33
CA ALA A 61 -32.49 -39.73 -70.29
C ALA A 61 -30.97 -39.48 -70.16
N SER A 62 -30.32 -39.01 -71.22
CA SER A 62 -29.05 -38.27 -71.05
C SER A 62 -29.37 -36.88 -70.51
N PRO A 63 -28.52 -36.35 -69.63
CA PRO A 63 -28.03 -34.99 -69.88
C PRO A 63 -26.50 -34.97 -69.91
N GLU A 64 -25.96 -34.69 -71.09
CA GLU A 64 -24.66 -34.03 -71.18
C GLU A 64 -24.87 -32.53 -70.94
N THR A 65 -23.85 -31.85 -70.41
CA THR A 65 -23.76 -30.36 -70.26
C THR A 65 -24.27 -29.73 -68.95
N GLU A 66 -23.71 -30.14 -67.81
CA GLU A 66 -23.61 -29.28 -66.61
C GLU A 66 -22.17 -29.29 -66.05
N ARG A 67 -21.26 -28.56 -66.72
CA ARG A 67 -19.84 -28.39 -66.30
C ARG A 67 -19.28 -26.99 -66.55
N SER A 68 -20.08 -25.94 -66.32
CA SER A 68 -19.62 -24.55 -66.41
C SER A 68 -19.92 -23.70 -65.16
N ASP A 69 -21.06 -23.88 -64.50
CA ASP A 69 -21.43 -23.05 -63.32
C ASP A 69 -20.76 -23.50 -62.01
N GLY A 70 -20.51 -24.79 -61.82
CA GLY A 70 -19.83 -25.27 -60.61
C GLY A 70 -18.35 -24.88 -60.52
N ALA A 71 -17.71 -24.56 -61.67
CA ALA A 71 -16.29 -24.19 -61.71
C ALA A 71 -16.06 -22.73 -61.30
N VAL A 72 -17.00 -21.83 -61.58
CA VAL A 72 -16.91 -20.43 -61.14
C VAL A 72 -17.20 -20.28 -59.65
N ALA A 73 -18.19 -20.98 -59.10
CA ALA A 73 -18.48 -20.95 -57.66
C ALA A 73 -17.28 -21.43 -56.82
N VAL A 74 -16.69 -22.58 -57.16
CA VAL A 74 -15.50 -23.11 -56.47
C VAL A 74 -14.26 -22.21 -56.64
N SER A 75 -14.20 -21.42 -57.72
CA SER A 75 -13.13 -20.44 -57.92
C SER A 75 -13.31 -19.18 -57.07
N ASP A 76 -14.55 -18.81 -56.75
CA ASP A 76 -14.87 -17.65 -55.91
C ASP A 76 -14.59 -17.97 -54.43
N ASP A 77 -15.09 -19.10 -53.93
CA ASP A 77 -14.80 -19.64 -52.58
C ASP A 77 -13.28 -19.74 -52.32
N LEU A 78 -12.51 -20.22 -53.33
CA LEU A 78 -11.06 -20.34 -53.22
C LEU A 78 -10.36 -18.97 -53.20
N SER A 79 -10.92 -17.97 -53.88
CA SER A 79 -10.38 -16.61 -53.90
C SER A 79 -10.61 -15.91 -52.55
N GLU A 80 -11.80 -16.01 -51.99
CA GLU A 80 -12.12 -15.45 -50.66
C GLU A 80 -11.25 -16.09 -49.54
N LEU A 81 -11.03 -17.41 -49.63
CA LEU A 81 -10.13 -18.12 -48.69
C LEU A 81 -8.67 -17.67 -48.81
N VAL A 82 -8.18 -17.39 -50.02
CA VAL A 82 -6.84 -16.82 -50.24
C VAL A 82 -6.76 -15.42 -49.63
N GLU A 83 -7.76 -14.56 -49.85
CA GLU A 83 -7.79 -13.22 -49.26
C GLU A 83 -7.82 -13.24 -47.72
N ASP A 84 -8.59 -14.13 -47.07
CA ASP A 84 -8.50 -14.25 -45.60
C ASP A 84 -7.14 -14.76 -45.13
N HIS A 85 -6.54 -15.73 -45.84
CA HIS A 85 -5.20 -16.19 -45.53
C HIS A 85 -4.14 -15.08 -45.68
N GLU A 86 -4.22 -14.25 -46.72
CA GLU A 86 -3.34 -13.09 -46.88
C GLU A 86 -3.53 -12.06 -45.76
N ARG A 87 -4.79 -11.69 -45.44
CA ARG A 87 -5.12 -10.82 -44.30
C ARG A 87 -4.63 -11.39 -42.96
N ARG A 88 -4.70 -12.72 -42.77
CA ARG A 88 -4.20 -13.40 -41.58
C ARG A 88 -2.67 -13.40 -41.51
N ILE A 89 -1.99 -13.62 -42.63
CA ILE A 89 -0.53 -13.56 -42.71
C ILE A 89 -0.04 -12.15 -42.37
N GLU A 90 -0.70 -11.11 -42.87
CA GLU A 90 -0.30 -9.73 -42.60
C GLU A 90 -0.47 -9.35 -41.12
N ARG A 91 -1.62 -9.70 -40.51
CA ARG A 91 -1.83 -9.55 -39.05
C ARG A 91 -0.79 -10.30 -38.22
N LEU A 92 -0.31 -11.46 -38.69
CA LEU A 92 0.73 -12.22 -38.00
C LEU A 92 2.12 -11.58 -38.16
N ARG A 93 2.42 -10.94 -39.30
CA ARG A 93 3.66 -10.16 -39.49
C ARG A 93 3.68 -8.92 -38.61
N GLU A 94 2.59 -8.16 -38.59
CA GLU A 94 2.45 -6.98 -37.73
C GLU A 94 2.58 -7.34 -36.23
N ARG A 95 1.99 -8.46 -35.81
CA ARG A 95 2.17 -8.97 -34.45
C ARG A 95 3.60 -9.43 -34.18
N ALA A 96 4.30 -10.03 -35.15
CA ALA A 96 5.70 -10.43 -35.00
C ALA A 96 6.61 -9.21 -34.81
N THR A 97 6.51 -8.19 -35.67
CA THR A 97 7.31 -6.96 -35.56
C THR A 97 6.99 -6.18 -34.28
N SER A 98 5.73 -6.18 -33.84
CA SER A 98 5.33 -5.59 -32.55
C SER A 98 5.93 -6.32 -31.36
N LEU A 99 6.03 -7.66 -31.40
CA LEU A 99 6.65 -8.47 -30.34
C LEU A 99 8.18 -8.33 -30.35
N GLU A 100 8.82 -8.30 -31.51
CA GLU A 100 10.26 -8.05 -31.66
C GLU A 100 10.65 -6.70 -31.06
N ALA A 101 9.88 -5.64 -31.34
CA ALA A 101 10.10 -4.32 -30.74
C ALA A 101 9.82 -4.30 -29.22
N ALA A 102 8.94 -5.16 -28.70
CA ALA A 102 8.69 -5.28 -27.26
C ALA A 102 9.84 -6.02 -26.54
N ASP A 103 10.37 -7.09 -27.14
CA ASP A 103 11.53 -7.83 -26.64
C ASP A 103 12.81 -6.98 -26.64
N GLU A 104 13.00 -6.14 -27.65
CA GLU A 104 14.12 -5.19 -27.71
C GLU A 104 14.07 -4.19 -26.54
N ARG A 105 12.91 -3.55 -26.29
CA ARG A 105 12.71 -2.64 -25.14
C ARG A 105 12.90 -3.34 -23.80
N ALA A 106 12.26 -4.49 -23.58
CA ALA A 106 12.39 -5.25 -22.34
C ALA A 106 13.84 -5.73 -22.11
N THR A 107 14.62 -5.91 -23.18
CA THR A 107 16.05 -6.23 -23.08
C THR A 107 16.91 -5.00 -22.80
N GLU A 108 16.53 -3.81 -23.27
CA GLU A 108 17.15 -2.53 -22.91
C GLU A 108 16.88 -2.16 -21.44
N GLU A 109 15.62 -2.16 -21.02
CA GLU A 109 15.20 -1.97 -19.62
C GLU A 109 15.94 -2.93 -18.66
N ARG A 110 16.10 -4.20 -19.03
CA ARG A 110 16.88 -5.18 -18.24
C ARG A 110 18.39 -4.92 -18.20
N ARG A 111 18.95 -4.17 -19.15
CA ARG A 111 20.36 -3.73 -19.09
C ARG A 111 20.49 -2.53 -18.18
N ASP A 112 19.56 -1.59 -18.26
CA ASP A 112 19.57 -0.38 -17.44
C ASP A 112 19.37 -0.72 -15.96
N VAL A 113 18.36 -1.52 -15.62
CA VAL A 113 18.14 -2.02 -14.24
C VAL A 113 19.33 -2.85 -13.74
N ARG A 114 20.06 -3.55 -14.62
CA ARG A 114 21.31 -4.23 -14.22
C ARG A 114 22.43 -3.24 -13.91
N ALA A 115 22.58 -2.18 -14.71
CA ALA A 115 23.58 -1.15 -14.46
C ALA A 115 23.30 -0.43 -13.13
N GLU A 116 22.04 -0.07 -12.87
CA GLU A 116 21.61 0.51 -11.60
C GLU A 116 21.89 -0.43 -10.40
N LEU A 117 21.65 -1.73 -10.54
CA LEU A 117 22.00 -2.72 -9.50
C LEU A 117 23.52 -2.86 -9.30
N GLU A 118 24.32 -2.71 -10.35
CA GLU A 118 25.79 -2.75 -10.26
C GLU A 118 26.32 -1.48 -9.57
N ASP A 119 25.75 -0.30 -9.86
CA ASP A 119 26.08 0.98 -9.21
C ASP A 119 25.66 0.98 -7.73
N VAL A 120 24.43 0.59 -7.40
CA VAL A 120 23.95 0.46 -6.00
C VAL A 120 24.80 -0.55 -5.21
N ALA A 121 25.25 -1.64 -5.83
CA ALA A 121 26.16 -2.59 -5.20
C ALA A 121 27.57 -2.01 -4.94
N ALA A 122 28.04 -1.10 -5.80
CA ALA A 122 29.28 -0.35 -5.59
C ALA A 122 29.14 0.64 -4.43
N ASP A 123 28.08 1.46 -4.42
CA ASP A 123 27.81 2.43 -3.35
C ASP A 123 27.66 1.75 -1.99
N LEU A 124 26.92 0.64 -1.91
CA LEU A 124 26.76 -0.15 -0.70
C LEU A 124 28.11 -0.73 -0.21
N SER A 125 29.01 -1.08 -1.14
CA SER A 125 30.36 -1.54 -0.81
C SER A 125 31.27 -0.41 -0.30
N ASP A 126 31.10 0.81 -0.82
CA ASP A 126 31.82 2.01 -0.39
C ASP A 126 31.31 2.52 0.97
N LEU A 127 29.99 2.48 1.20
CA LEU A 127 29.38 2.81 2.48
C LEU A 127 29.82 1.83 3.57
N ARG A 128 29.85 0.51 3.29
CA ARG A 128 30.42 -0.50 4.21
C ARG A 128 31.90 -0.23 4.53
N ARG A 129 32.71 0.18 3.55
CA ARG A 129 34.12 0.59 3.81
C ARG A 129 34.20 1.85 4.67
N THR A 130 33.26 2.77 4.53
CA THR A 130 33.14 3.98 5.35
C THR A 130 32.74 3.66 6.80
N VAL A 131 31.75 2.80 7.04
CA VAL A 131 31.38 2.35 8.40
C VAL A 131 32.59 1.74 9.11
N VAL A 132 33.25 0.75 8.50
CA VAL A 132 34.46 0.10 9.07
C VAL A 132 35.61 1.08 9.34
N ARG A 133 35.68 2.21 8.60
CA ARG A 133 36.66 3.28 8.83
C ARG A 133 36.24 4.20 9.99
N LEU A 134 34.95 4.48 10.15
CA LEU A 134 34.41 5.24 11.27
C LEU A 134 34.55 4.43 12.57
N ASP A 135 34.19 3.15 12.59
CA ASP A 135 34.35 2.27 13.75
C ASP A 135 35.80 2.27 14.26
N ARG A 136 36.79 2.05 13.38
CA ARG A 136 38.23 2.15 13.71
C ARG A 136 38.72 3.54 14.10
N THR A 137 37.90 4.56 13.93
CA THR A 137 38.19 5.92 14.38
C THR A 137 37.57 6.16 15.75
N VAL A 138 36.36 5.64 16.00
CA VAL A 138 35.72 5.59 17.32
C VAL A 138 36.53 4.72 18.30
N GLU A 139 36.93 3.50 17.91
CA GLU A 139 37.79 2.61 18.70
C GLU A 139 39.08 3.33 19.13
N ARG A 140 39.74 4.03 18.19
CA ARG A 140 40.97 4.77 18.47
C ARG A 140 40.74 5.98 19.38
N LEU A 141 39.66 6.73 19.19
CA LEU A 141 39.28 7.85 20.06
C LEU A 141 38.92 7.37 21.47
N ALA A 142 38.38 6.15 21.61
CA ALA A 142 38.14 5.52 22.91
C ALA A 142 39.43 5.00 23.56
N GLU A 143 40.37 4.45 22.78
CA GLU A 143 41.71 4.03 23.26
C GLU A 143 42.62 5.22 23.64
N ASP A 144 42.48 6.36 22.96
CA ASP A 144 43.18 7.62 23.27
C ASP A 144 42.47 8.45 24.39
N GLY A 145 41.40 7.92 25.00
CA GLY A 145 40.69 8.52 26.13
C GLY A 145 41.49 8.51 27.44
N PRO A 146 41.43 9.56 28.29
CA PRO A 146 42.48 9.80 29.28
C PRO A 146 42.32 9.05 30.62
N ASP A 147 43.08 7.97 30.78
CA ASP A 147 43.36 7.39 32.11
C ASP A 147 44.50 8.20 32.78
N GLY A 148 44.15 9.25 33.54
CA GLY A 148 45.10 10.33 33.89
C GLY A 148 44.75 11.20 35.10
N SER A 149 44.41 10.60 36.24
CA SER A 149 44.13 11.31 37.50
C SER A 149 45.31 12.16 38.02
N ALA A 150 45.12 13.48 38.15
CA ALA A 150 45.42 14.27 39.37
C ALA A 150 45.24 15.79 39.20
N ASN A 151 44.21 16.36 39.83
CA ASN A 151 44.27 17.44 40.86
C ASN A 151 42.98 18.28 40.86
N PRO A 152 42.21 18.34 41.96
CA PRO A 152 41.05 19.23 42.07
C PRO A 152 41.47 20.70 42.35
N GLU A 153 40.47 21.59 42.38
CA GLU A 153 40.52 23.04 42.68
C GLU A 153 40.49 24.00 41.48
N THR A 154 39.37 24.04 40.74
CA THR A 154 38.59 25.29 40.53
C THR A 154 37.21 24.98 39.94
N ALA A 155 36.18 25.73 40.34
CA ALA A 155 34.78 25.49 39.97
C ALA A 155 34.45 26.04 38.57
N GLY A 156 33.53 25.37 37.85
CA GLY A 156 33.14 25.73 36.48
C GLY A 156 32.11 24.75 35.89
N GLU A 157 30.95 24.70 36.52
CA GLU A 157 29.76 23.87 36.22
C GLU A 157 29.55 23.44 34.74
N SER A 158 29.61 22.13 34.49
CA SER A 158 28.91 21.42 33.40
C SER A 158 28.85 19.94 33.80
N PRO A 159 27.67 19.31 33.96
CA PRO A 159 27.58 17.93 34.41
C PRO A 159 28.02 16.95 33.31
N ASP A 160 28.61 15.85 33.77
CA ASP A 160 29.22 14.79 32.98
C ASP A 160 28.18 13.93 32.24
N ALA A 161 28.64 13.22 31.21
CA ALA A 161 27.87 12.17 30.57
C ALA A 161 28.04 10.86 31.37
N SER A 162 27.08 10.51 32.23
CA SER A 162 27.01 9.17 32.82
C SER A 162 25.66 8.81 33.44
N GLU A 163 25.50 7.50 33.60
CA GLU A 163 24.43 6.77 34.27
C GLU A 163 23.06 6.79 33.57
N SER A 164 22.64 5.59 33.14
CA SER A 164 21.25 5.25 32.88
C SER A 164 20.46 5.40 34.18
N ALA A 165 19.88 6.59 34.39
CA ALA A 165 19.09 6.91 35.57
C ALA A 165 17.78 6.09 35.56
N THR A 166 17.81 4.94 36.23
CA THR A 166 16.65 4.08 36.49
C THR A 166 15.75 4.69 37.58
N GLY A 167 15.18 5.85 37.27
CA GLY A 167 14.16 6.53 38.08
C GLY A 167 13.00 6.96 37.20
N GLU A 168 11.82 7.10 37.80
CA GLU A 168 10.60 7.54 37.12
C GLU A 168 10.82 8.93 36.48
N ARG A 169 10.95 8.98 35.15
CA ARG A 169 11.13 10.20 34.35
C ARG A 169 9.75 10.71 33.95
N ASP A 170 9.41 11.94 34.34
CA ASP A 170 8.19 12.60 33.86
C ASP A 170 8.56 13.59 32.75
N LEU A 171 7.92 13.43 31.59
CA LEU A 171 8.11 14.25 30.40
C LEU A 171 6.92 15.18 30.17
N THR A 172 7.14 16.26 29.43
CA THR A 172 6.03 17.02 28.83
C THR A 172 5.52 16.27 27.60
N ALA A 173 4.23 16.43 27.27
CA ALA A 173 3.64 15.89 26.04
C ALA A 173 4.47 16.20 24.77
N GLU A 174 5.00 17.42 24.66
CA GLU A 174 5.78 17.86 23.50
C GLU A 174 7.11 17.12 23.37
N ALA A 175 7.89 17.01 24.46
CA ALA A 175 9.17 16.29 24.46
C ALA A 175 8.97 14.78 24.24
N ALA A 176 7.91 14.20 24.84
CA ALA A 176 7.58 12.80 24.65
C ALA A 176 7.23 12.49 23.19
N LEU A 177 6.44 13.34 22.53
CA LEU A 177 6.09 13.16 21.12
C LEU A 177 7.31 13.33 20.20
N ALA A 178 8.11 14.39 20.36
CA ALA A 178 9.29 14.63 19.52
C ALA A 178 10.38 13.53 19.63
N GLU A 179 10.45 12.82 20.76
CA GLU A 179 11.33 11.65 20.95
C GLU A 179 10.65 10.31 20.55
N THR A 180 9.40 10.30 20.04
CA THR A 180 8.64 9.08 19.70
C THR A 180 8.70 8.75 18.20
N THR A 181 9.03 7.50 17.89
CA THR A 181 8.91 6.90 16.55
C THR A 181 8.01 5.68 16.59
N LEU A 182 7.04 5.60 15.67
CA LEU A 182 6.19 4.44 15.44
C LEU A 182 6.84 3.58 14.33
N LEU A 183 6.95 2.26 14.53
CA LEU A 183 7.65 1.36 13.62
C LEU A 183 6.69 0.29 13.08
N LEU A 184 6.63 0.12 11.76
CA LEU A 184 5.86 -0.95 11.11
C LEU A 184 6.66 -2.24 11.12
N ARG A 185 6.07 -3.31 11.67
CA ARG A 185 6.73 -4.60 11.87
C ARG A 185 5.81 -5.75 11.45
N TYR A 186 6.37 -6.68 10.69
CA TYR A 186 5.71 -7.92 10.30
C TYR A 186 6.21 -9.08 11.16
N GLY A 187 5.31 -9.84 11.77
CA GLY A 187 5.64 -10.97 12.64
C GLY A 187 6.26 -12.17 11.91
N SER A 188 5.97 -12.33 10.62
CA SER A 188 6.43 -13.40 9.74
C SER A 188 6.81 -12.84 8.37
N ARG A 189 7.91 -13.35 7.80
CA ARG A 189 8.37 -13.03 6.43
C ARG A 189 7.62 -13.81 5.33
N GLY A 190 6.82 -14.80 5.70
CA GLY A 190 6.06 -15.64 4.76
C GLY A 190 4.55 -15.40 4.80
N ASP A 191 4.09 -14.53 5.70
CA ASP A 191 2.68 -14.17 5.84
C ASP A 191 2.46 -12.82 5.11
N PRO A 192 1.22 -12.47 4.72
CA PRO A 192 0.96 -11.31 3.88
C PRO A 192 1.48 -9.98 4.46
N THR A 193 1.90 -9.10 3.56
CA THR A 193 2.38 -7.73 3.82
C THR A 193 1.56 -6.72 3.00
N LEU A 194 1.75 -5.42 3.26
CA LEU A 194 1.16 -4.36 2.40
C LEU A 194 1.63 -4.46 0.95
N GLU A 195 2.90 -4.82 0.71
CA GLU A 195 3.43 -5.12 -0.63
C GLU A 195 2.67 -6.30 -1.26
N THR A 196 2.38 -7.35 -0.48
CA THR A 196 1.59 -8.49 -0.97
C THR A 196 0.16 -8.09 -1.32
N ALA A 197 -0.47 -7.20 -0.55
CA ALA A 197 -1.85 -6.73 -0.78
C ALA A 197 -1.97 -5.66 -1.87
N HIS A 198 -0.90 -4.92 -2.12
CA HIS A 198 -0.75 -4.02 -3.26
C HIS A 198 -0.69 -4.82 -4.58
N ASP A 199 0.16 -5.86 -4.61
CA ASP A 199 0.44 -6.65 -5.81
C ASP A 199 -0.63 -7.72 -6.11
N ASP A 200 -1.29 -8.28 -5.09
CA ASP A 200 -2.38 -9.24 -5.23
C ASP A 200 -3.68 -8.72 -4.60
N ALA A 201 -4.61 -8.30 -5.46
CA ALA A 201 -5.96 -7.88 -5.08
C ALA A 201 -6.79 -8.99 -4.40
N GLY A 202 -6.35 -10.25 -4.42
CA GLY A 202 -6.95 -11.36 -3.69
C GLY A 202 -6.61 -11.40 -2.19
N VAL A 203 -5.67 -10.58 -1.71
CA VAL A 203 -5.31 -10.45 -0.29
C VAL A 203 -6.21 -9.40 0.38
N ASP A 204 -6.87 -9.77 1.47
CA ASP A 204 -7.69 -8.90 2.30
C ASP A 204 -6.90 -8.25 3.47
N SER A 205 -7.49 -7.22 4.09
CA SER A 205 -6.89 -6.50 5.22
C SER A 205 -6.64 -7.42 6.42
N ALA A 206 -7.61 -8.28 6.75
CA ALA A 206 -7.52 -9.23 7.86
C ALA A 206 -6.29 -10.17 7.76
N ALA A 207 -5.89 -10.56 6.54
CA ALA A 207 -4.71 -11.36 6.30
C ALA A 207 -3.39 -10.59 6.54
N VAL A 208 -3.35 -9.28 6.23
CA VAL A 208 -2.20 -8.41 6.53
C VAL A 208 -2.16 -8.03 8.01
N ASP A 209 -3.30 -7.68 8.61
CA ASP A 209 -3.44 -7.33 10.04
C ASP A 209 -2.99 -8.45 10.98
N GLY A 210 -3.22 -9.72 10.59
CA GLY A 210 -2.72 -10.88 11.34
C GLY A 210 -1.19 -10.92 11.45
N ASN A 211 -0.48 -10.26 10.52
CA ASN A 211 0.98 -10.17 10.46
C ASN A 211 1.53 -8.79 10.91
N LEU A 212 0.77 -7.71 10.68
CA LEU A 212 1.20 -6.32 10.84
C LEU A 212 1.00 -5.76 12.26
N ARG A 213 2.05 -5.12 12.78
CA ARG A 213 2.08 -4.43 14.08
C ARG A 213 2.74 -3.07 13.97
N VAL A 214 2.28 -2.13 14.80
CA VAL A 214 2.91 -0.83 15.03
C VAL A 214 3.57 -0.88 16.40
N ASP A 215 4.91 -0.89 16.43
CA ASP A 215 5.69 -0.87 17.66
C ASP A 215 6.05 0.59 18.01
N VAL A 216 5.74 1.01 19.24
CA VAL A 216 6.16 2.34 19.76
C VAL A 216 7.61 2.28 20.23
N HIS A 217 8.47 3.14 19.67
CA HIS A 217 9.88 3.26 20.02
C HIS A 217 10.22 4.66 20.55
N ALA A 218 11.06 4.69 21.59
CA ALA A 218 11.58 5.89 22.21
C ALA A 218 13.01 5.61 22.75
N PRO A 219 13.86 6.64 22.92
CA PRO A 219 15.22 6.48 23.45
C PRO A 219 15.26 6.26 24.97
N PHE A 220 14.11 6.32 25.66
CA PHE A 220 13.96 6.13 27.10
C PHE A 220 13.14 4.87 27.43
N ASP A 221 13.18 4.45 28.70
CA ASP A 221 12.40 3.31 29.19
C ASP A 221 10.90 3.65 29.25
N ALA A 222 10.17 3.15 28.25
CA ALA A 222 8.72 3.33 28.09
C ALA A 222 7.87 2.71 29.22
N GLU A 223 8.42 1.79 30.04
CA GLU A 223 7.67 1.17 31.15
C GLU A 223 7.73 2.00 32.44
N THR A 224 8.79 2.80 32.62
CA THR A 224 9.01 3.63 33.82
C THR A 224 8.87 5.14 33.58
N THR A 225 8.68 5.56 32.32
CA THR A 225 8.47 6.97 31.94
C THR A 225 6.99 7.35 31.99
N THR A 226 6.70 8.53 32.54
CA THR A 226 5.39 9.18 32.48
C THR A 226 5.42 10.44 31.62
N VAL A 227 4.24 10.87 31.17
CA VAL A 227 4.01 12.11 30.42
C VAL A 227 2.90 12.87 31.11
N ASP A 228 3.24 14.02 31.69
CA ASP A 228 2.35 14.82 32.54
C ASP A 228 1.63 13.95 33.61
N GLY A 229 2.36 13.00 34.21
CA GLY A 229 1.86 12.04 35.20
C GLY A 229 1.02 10.86 34.67
N ARG A 230 0.86 10.68 33.35
CA ARG A 230 0.24 9.48 32.73
C ARG A 230 1.32 8.50 32.23
N PRO A 231 1.10 7.17 32.22
CA PRO A 231 2.06 6.22 31.64
C PRO A 231 2.34 6.54 30.16
N TYR A 232 3.62 6.59 29.76
CA TYR A 232 4.02 7.02 28.42
C TYR A 232 3.36 6.23 27.29
N ARG A 233 3.34 4.89 27.36
CA ARG A 233 2.74 4.06 26.31
C ARG A 233 1.25 4.39 26.09
N ALA A 234 0.47 4.46 27.16
CA ALA A 234 -0.94 4.83 27.09
C ALA A 234 -1.13 6.28 26.60
N PHE A 235 -0.24 7.20 26.99
CA PHE A 235 -0.26 8.57 26.47
C PHE A 235 -0.12 8.62 24.94
N VAL A 236 0.76 7.80 24.34
CA VAL A 236 0.95 7.74 22.88
C VAL A 236 -0.19 6.99 22.18
N GLU A 237 -0.60 5.84 22.69
CA GLU A 237 -1.66 5.00 22.08
C GLU A 237 -3.04 5.71 22.07
N ASP A 238 -3.33 6.58 23.05
CA ASP A 238 -4.54 7.42 23.12
C ASP A 238 -4.56 8.56 22.05
N ARG A 239 -3.50 8.78 21.27
CA ARG A 239 -3.38 9.94 20.36
C ARG A 239 -3.98 9.71 18.99
N ILE A 240 -4.52 10.78 18.40
CA ILE A 240 -4.93 10.79 16.99
C ILE A 240 -3.75 10.54 16.05
N GLU A 241 -2.54 11.01 16.40
CA GLU A 241 -1.33 10.79 15.60
C GLU A 241 -0.95 9.30 15.49
N TYR A 242 -1.12 8.53 16.58
CA TYR A 242 -0.93 7.07 16.59
C TYR A 242 -2.01 6.37 15.75
N ARG A 243 -3.29 6.68 16.00
CA ARG A 243 -4.43 6.11 15.28
C ARG A 243 -4.38 6.38 13.78
N PHE A 244 -3.92 7.58 13.38
CA PHE A 244 -3.75 7.96 11.97
C PHE A 244 -2.66 7.12 11.29
N PHE A 245 -1.55 6.83 11.96
CA PHE A 245 -0.52 5.97 11.41
C PHE A 245 -0.96 4.50 11.33
N GLU A 246 -1.75 4.00 12.30
CA GLU A 246 -2.40 2.69 12.16
C GLU A 246 -3.34 2.68 10.94
N TRP A 247 -4.21 3.69 10.78
CA TRP A 247 -5.12 3.79 9.63
C TRP A 247 -4.41 3.84 8.28
N LEU A 248 -3.34 4.66 8.15
CA LEU A 248 -2.49 4.68 6.95
C LEU A 248 -1.95 3.29 6.60
N ALA A 249 -1.58 2.50 7.62
CA ALA A 249 -0.92 1.22 7.45
C ALA A 249 -1.87 0.01 7.39
N ARG A 250 -3.10 0.11 7.90
CA ARG A 250 -4.06 -1.00 7.98
C ARG A 250 -5.21 -0.88 6.99
N ASP A 251 -5.72 0.34 6.80
CA ASP A 251 -7.00 0.57 6.15
C ASP A 251 -6.86 1.28 4.80
N LEU A 252 -6.09 2.37 4.73
CA LEU A 252 -6.08 3.28 3.56
C LEU A 252 -5.75 2.57 2.23
N LEU A 253 -4.82 1.61 2.21
CA LEU A 253 -4.50 0.83 1.01
C LEU A 253 -5.75 0.09 0.48
N PHE A 254 -6.54 -0.47 1.39
CA PHE A 254 -7.76 -1.20 1.06
C PHE A 254 -8.90 -0.24 0.70
N GLU A 255 -9.07 0.87 1.41
CA GLU A 255 -10.05 1.92 1.07
C GLU A 255 -9.86 2.46 -0.34
N VAL A 256 -8.62 2.81 -0.73
CA VAL A 256 -8.29 3.31 -2.09
C VAL A 256 -8.58 2.23 -3.15
N ARG A 257 -8.33 0.95 -2.82
CA ARG A 257 -8.60 -0.19 -3.70
C ARG A 257 -10.09 -0.46 -3.87
N GLU A 258 -10.87 -0.40 -2.78
CA GLU A 258 -12.32 -0.67 -2.76
C GLU A 258 -13.15 0.46 -3.37
N THR A 259 -12.71 1.71 -3.21
CA THR A 259 -13.30 2.89 -3.88
C THR A 259 -12.94 2.97 -5.37
N GLY A 260 -11.95 2.19 -5.83
CA GLY A 260 -11.45 2.23 -7.22
C GLY A 260 -10.58 3.44 -7.53
N ALA A 261 -10.10 4.15 -6.51
CA ALA A 261 -9.29 5.36 -6.63
C ALA A 261 -7.79 5.09 -6.88
N THR A 262 -7.38 3.84 -7.13
CA THR A 262 -5.96 3.45 -7.31
C THR A 262 -5.24 4.22 -8.43
N ASP A 263 -5.90 4.47 -9.55
CA ASP A 263 -5.32 5.30 -10.64
C ASP A 263 -5.33 6.81 -10.32
N ALA A 264 -6.27 7.24 -9.48
CA ALA A 264 -6.46 8.64 -9.10
C ALA A 264 -5.50 9.08 -8.00
N LEU A 265 -5.22 8.19 -7.05
CA LEU A 265 -4.31 8.39 -5.92
C LEU A 265 -3.02 7.57 -6.06
N ARG A 266 -2.63 7.24 -7.31
CA ARG A 266 -1.53 6.31 -7.63
C ARG A 266 -0.26 6.57 -6.85
N ASP A 267 0.22 7.81 -6.80
CA ASP A 267 1.52 8.11 -6.20
C ASP A 267 1.50 7.89 -4.67
N LEU A 268 0.32 8.03 -4.04
CA LEU A 268 0.07 7.64 -2.65
C LEU A 268 -0.11 6.13 -2.50
N TYR A 269 -0.96 5.49 -3.33
CA TYR A 269 -1.24 4.05 -3.27
C TYR A 269 0.04 3.20 -3.44
N ASP A 270 0.86 3.55 -4.43
CA ASP A 270 2.15 2.89 -4.72
C ASP A 270 3.19 3.12 -3.58
N ALA A 271 3.02 4.16 -2.76
CA ALA A 271 3.95 4.50 -1.66
C ALA A 271 3.62 3.79 -0.34
N LEU A 272 2.35 3.50 -0.04
CA LEU A 272 1.92 2.87 1.24
C LEU A 272 2.68 1.58 1.59
N PRO A 273 2.96 0.65 0.65
CA PRO A 273 3.75 -0.56 0.95
C PRO A 273 5.17 -0.30 1.43
N SER A 274 5.75 0.85 1.10
CA SER A 274 7.15 1.19 1.38
C SER A 274 7.38 1.86 2.74
N MET A 275 6.32 2.18 3.49
CA MET A 275 6.42 2.78 4.82
C MET A 275 7.11 1.83 5.82
N ASP A 276 8.14 2.30 6.52
CA ASP A 276 8.81 1.60 7.63
C ASP A 276 8.44 2.20 9.00
N ARG A 277 8.24 3.53 9.05
CA ARG A 277 8.04 4.25 10.32
C ARG A 277 7.28 5.55 10.18
N ALA A 278 6.84 6.10 11.30
CA ALA A 278 6.42 7.49 11.44
C ALA A 278 7.07 8.15 12.65
N GLU A 279 7.63 9.34 12.44
CA GLU A 279 8.13 10.21 13.51
C GLU A 279 7.01 11.17 13.93
N LEU A 280 6.80 11.31 15.23
CA LEU A 280 5.83 12.27 15.77
C LEU A 280 6.53 13.61 16.04
N ARG A 281 5.85 14.73 15.77
CA ARG A 281 6.38 16.10 15.94
C ARG A 281 7.75 16.31 15.29
N SER A 282 7.89 15.84 14.05
CA SER A 282 9.15 15.83 13.31
C SER A 282 9.36 17.07 12.44
N THR A 283 10.60 17.53 12.37
CA THR A 283 11.05 18.58 11.45
C THR A 283 11.73 17.95 10.25
N VAL A 284 11.19 18.17 9.05
CA VAL A 284 11.88 17.80 7.80
C VAL A 284 12.89 18.89 7.46
N ALA A 285 14.17 18.54 7.51
CA ALA A 285 15.26 19.39 7.05
C ALA A 285 15.37 19.33 5.52
N VAL A 286 15.31 20.48 4.86
CA VAL A 286 15.42 20.66 3.41
C VAL A 286 16.60 21.57 3.10
N GLU A 287 17.49 21.16 2.20
CA GLU A 287 18.57 22.05 1.72
C GLU A 287 17.97 23.21 0.89
N GLY A 288 18.32 24.44 1.25
CA GLY A 288 17.86 25.64 0.56
C GLY A 288 18.47 25.79 -0.83
N GLU A 289 17.91 26.68 -1.66
CA GLU A 289 18.34 26.91 -3.05
C GLU A 289 19.83 27.29 -3.20
N ASP A 290 20.46 27.81 -2.15
CA ASP A 290 21.88 28.16 -2.11
C ASP A 290 22.81 27.00 -1.75
N GLY A 291 22.28 25.89 -1.22
CA GLY A 291 23.06 24.76 -0.70
C GLY A 291 23.88 25.07 0.55
N GLU A 292 23.69 26.24 1.15
CA GLU A 292 24.38 26.70 2.37
C GLU A 292 23.41 26.81 3.56
N THR A 293 22.11 26.97 3.28
CA THR A 293 21.03 27.03 4.27
C THR A 293 20.24 25.72 4.33
N THR A 294 19.59 25.49 5.48
CA THR A 294 18.64 24.39 5.66
C THR A 294 17.35 24.97 6.22
N GLU A 295 16.24 24.76 5.50
CA GLU A 295 14.91 25.09 5.98
C GLU A 295 14.35 23.90 6.76
N GLY A 296 13.82 24.15 7.96
CA GLY A 296 13.17 23.14 8.78
C GLY A 296 11.66 23.30 8.70
N VAL A 297 10.95 22.31 8.15
CA VAL A 297 9.49 22.32 8.05
C VAL A 297 8.89 21.33 9.04
N GLU A 298 8.10 21.83 9.98
CA GLU A 298 7.48 21.02 11.03
C GLU A 298 6.16 20.36 10.61
N PHE A 299 5.98 19.12 11.01
CA PHE A 299 4.76 18.33 10.86
C PHE A 299 4.50 17.53 12.15
N ASP A 300 3.23 17.27 12.46
CA ASP A 300 2.86 16.46 13.61
C ASP A 300 3.17 14.97 13.40
N VAL A 301 3.12 14.50 12.14
CA VAL A 301 3.53 13.15 11.72
C VAL A 301 4.31 13.24 10.41
N VAL A 302 5.44 12.54 10.34
CA VAL A 302 6.18 12.27 9.08
C VAL A 302 6.40 10.78 8.95
N ALA A 303 5.71 10.13 8.02
CA ALA A 303 5.96 8.73 7.67
C ALA A 303 7.09 8.63 6.65
N ARG A 304 8.00 7.67 6.86
CA ARG A 304 9.21 7.47 6.07
C ARG A 304 9.35 6.04 5.58
N ASP A 305 10.09 5.89 4.49
CA ASP A 305 10.55 4.58 4.02
C ASP A 305 11.72 4.04 4.87
N ALA A 306 12.15 2.81 4.57
CA ALA A 306 13.29 2.17 5.23
C ALA A 306 14.66 2.89 5.01
N HIS A 307 14.71 3.89 4.12
CA HIS A 307 15.87 4.75 3.86
C HIS A 307 15.70 6.16 4.46
N GLU A 308 14.71 6.35 5.33
CA GLU A 308 14.42 7.59 6.05
C GLU A 308 13.98 8.75 5.14
N ARG A 309 13.53 8.45 3.91
CA ARG A 309 12.95 9.43 2.98
C ARG A 309 11.49 9.70 3.37
N PRO A 310 11.04 10.97 3.45
CA PRO A 310 9.66 11.28 3.79
C PRO A 310 8.73 10.86 2.64
N LEU A 311 7.73 10.04 2.95
CA LEU A 311 6.70 9.58 2.01
C LEU A 311 5.40 10.35 2.23
N VAL A 312 5.01 10.52 3.49
CA VAL A 312 3.75 11.16 3.89
C VAL A 312 4.04 12.13 5.03
N ALA A 313 3.46 13.33 4.95
CA ALA A 313 3.52 14.32 6.02
C ALA A 313 2.11 14.73 6.44
N ALA A 314 1.86 14.99 7.73
CA ALA A 314 0.53 15.35 8.22
C ALA A 314 0.55 16.44 9.31
N ARG A 315 -0.51 17.23 9.37
CA ARG A 315 -0.79 18.20 10.43
C ARG A 315 -2.20 18.02 10.98
N PHE A 316 -2.35 18.17 12.29
CA PHE A 316 -3.57 17.79 13.01
C PHE A 316 -4.21 19.00 13.68
N ASP A 317 -5.53 19.11 13.52
CA ASP A 317 -6.39 20.03 14.23
C ASP A 317 -7.31 19.25 15.19
N THR A 318 -6.97 19.26 16.48
CA THR A 318 -7.78 18.67 17.55
C THR A 318 -8.69 19.72 18.22
N ALA A 319 -8.96 20.85 17.54
CA ALA A 319 -9.95 21.82 18.01
C ALA A 319 -11.38 21.31 17.81
N ARG A 320 -12.33 21.89 18.55
CA ARG A 320 -13.77 21.66 18.31
C ARG A 320 -14.32 22.52 17.18
N ASP A 321 -13.72 23.69 16.98
CA ASP A 321 -14.01 24.58 15.86
C ASP A 321 -13.58 23.91 14.54
N PRO A 322 -14.15 24.31 13.39
CA PRO A 322 -13.79 23.70 12.11
C PRO A 322 -12.40 24.10 11.63
N ALA A 323 -11.67 23.14 11.05
CA ALA A 323 -10.38 23.36 10.43
C ALA A 323 -10.47 24.45 9.33
N THR A 324 -9.54 25.41 9.37
CA THR A 324 -9.62 26.65 8.60
C THR A 324 -8.83 26.60 7.29
N GLU A 325 -9.13 27.55 6.40
CA GLU A 325 -8.35 27.82 5.17
C GLU A 325 -6.85 27.95 5.46
N GLU A 326 -6.50 28.71 6.51
CA GLU A 326 -5.12 28.95 6.95
C GLU A 326 -4.37 27.66 7.32
N MET A 327 -5.06 26.68 7.93
CA MET A 327 -4.46 25.38 8.26
C MET A 327 -4.12 24.56 7.00
N VAL A 328 -5.02 24.55 6.01
CA VAL A 328 -4.82 23.83 4.74
C VAL A 328 -3.75 24.50 3.89
N VAL A 329 -3.77 25.84 3.78
CA VAL A 329 -2.75 26.63 3.09
C VAL A 329 -1.38 26.44 3.76
N GLY A 330 -1.31 26.54 5.09
CA GLY A 330 -0.06 26.33 5.82
C GLY A 330 0.52 24.93 5.62
N LEU A 331 -0.32 23.88 5.61
CA LEU A 331 0.12 22.52 5.27
C LEU A 331 0.68 22.45 3.85
N ARG A 332 -0.08 22.95 2.85
CA ARG A 332 0.31 22.97 1.44
C ARG A 332 1.67 23.65 1.27
N ASP A 333 1.86 24.82 1.87
CA ASP A 333 3.08 25.60 1.69
C ASP A 333 4.30 24.87 2.28
N GLY A 334 4.16 24.22 3.45
CA GLY A 334 5.20 23.35 4.00
C GLY A 334 5.46 22.08 3.18
N ALA A 335 4.39 21.45 2.67
CA ALA A 335 4.49 20.26 1.81
C ALA A 335 5.09 20.59 0.43
N ASN A 336 4.93 21.81 -0.07
CA ASN A 336 5.61 22.28 -1.28
C ASN A 336 7.13 22.30 -1.08
N VAL A 337 7.63 22.91 0.00
CA VAL A 337 9.07 22.95 0.33
C VAL A 337 9.66 21.53 0.41
N VAL A 338 8.97 20.62 1.10
CA VAL A 338 9.42 19.21 1.20
C VAL A 338 9.34 18.47 -0.14
N GLY A 339 8.23 18.60 -0.89
CA GLY A 339 8.03 17.93 -2.18
C GLY A 339 8.84 18.52 -3.34
N GLU A 340 9.45 19.70 -3.17
CA GLU A 340 10.41 20.23 -4.14
C GLU A 340 11.78 19.57 -4.01
N ALA A 341 12.15 19.13 -2.81
CA ALA A 341 13.42 18.46 -2.51
C ALA A 341 13.33 16.92 -2.44
N THR A 342 12.14 16.37 -2.18
CA THR A 342 11.91 14.94 -1.96
C THR A 342 10.72 14.41 -2.78
N ASP A 343 10.67 13.10 -3.00
CA ASP A 343 9.55 12.44 -3.68
C ASP A 343 8.38 12.17 -2.70
N LEU A 344 7.86 13.24 -2.08
CA LEU A 344 6.71 13.19 -1.16
C LEU A 344 5.46 12.70 -1.91
N ALA A 345 4.84 11.63 -1.43
CA ALA A 345 3.65 11.05 -2.06
C ALA A 345 2.36 11.79 -1.68
N ALA A 346 2.22 12.19 -0.41
CA ALA A 346 1.03 12.89 0.07
C ALA A 346 1.28 13.80 1.29
N ALA A 347 0.40 14.79 1.44
CA ALA A 347 0.31 15.68 2.58
C ALA A 347 -1.13 15.68 3.13
N PHE A 348 -1.31 15.40 4.42
CA PHE A 348 -2.62 15.25 5.05
C PHE A 348 -2.93 16.39 6.03
N SER A 349 -4.08 17.04 5.84
CA SER A 349 -4.70 17.85 6.89
C SER A 349 -5.71 16.95 7.60
N VAL A 350 -5.53 16.75 8.91
CA VAL A 350 -6.36 15.86 9.72
C VAL A 350 -7.11 16.68 10.76
N THR A 351 -8.41 16.49 10.94
CA THR A 351 -9.19 17.19 11.97
C THR A 351 -10.11 16.24 12.76
N GLU A 352 -10.24 16.46 14.07
CA GLU A 352 -11.25 15.82 14.93
C GLU A 352 -12.64 16.45 14.78
N SER A 353 -12.77 17.48 13.95
CA SER A 353 -14.00 18.21 13.68
C SER A 353 -14.38 18.08 12.20
N TYR A 354 -14.60 19.19 11.50
CA TYR A 354 -14.91 19.21 10.08
C TYR A 354 -14.22 20.41 9.42
N PHE A 355 -13.85 20.27 8.14
CA PHE A 355 -13.30 21.39 7.38
C PHE A 355 -14.35 22.50 7.20
N SER A 356 -13.91 23.75 7.31
CA SER A 356 -14.67 24.94 6.91
C SER A 356 -14.90 25.01 5.40
N GLY A 357 -15.67 26.00 4.91
CA GLY A 357 -15.83 26.24 3.47
C GLY A 357 -14.49 26.55 2.81
N GLY A 358 -13.83 27.64 3.25
CA GLY A 358 -12.53 28.06 2.72
C GLY A 358 -11.42 27.00 2.80
N ALA A 359 -11.47 26.09 3.78
CA ALA A 359 -10.55 24.94 3.83
C ALA A 359 -10.73 23.95 2.66
N ARG A 360 -11.97 23.73 2.20
CA ARG A 360 -12.24 22.96 0.97
C ARG A 360 -11.87 23.75 -0.26
N ASP A 361 -12.33 25.00 -0.35
CA ASP A 361 -12.06 25.90 -1.47
C ASP A 361 -10.54 26.04 -1.72
N ALA A 362 -9.71 26.10 -0.67
CA ALA A 362 -8.25 26.15 -0.78
C ALA A 362 -7.60 24.83 -1.21
N ALA A 363 -8.15 23.68 -0.83
CA ALA A 363 -7.68 22.37 -1.29
C ALA A 363 -8.06 22.13 -2.76
N GLU A 364 -9.26 22.56 -3.17
CA GLU A 364 -9.69 22.61 -4.56
C GLU A 364 -8.79 23.55 -5.38
N GLU A 365 -8.53 24.79 -4.92
CA GLU A 365 -7.62 25.73 -5.61
C GLU A 365 -6.20 25.16 -5.77
N ALA A 366 -5.64 24.56 -4.71
CA ALA A 366 -4.31 23.98 -4.73
C ALA A 366 -4.15 22.81 -5.73
N THR A 367 -5.25 22.16 -6.09
CA THR A 367 -5.26 20.97 -6.96
C THR A 367 -5.84 21.26 -8.35
N ALA A 368 -6.54 22.39 -8.52
CA ALA A 368 -7.12 22.84 -9.78
C ALA A 368 -6.09 23.11 -10.90
N ASP A 369 -4.85 23.50 -10.58
CA ASP A 369 -3.81 23.69 -11.60
C ASP A 369 -3.40 22.38 -12.32
N SER A 370 -3.80 21.22 -11.80
CA SER A 370 -3.68 19.94 -12.51
C SER A 370 -4.67 19.77 -13.66
N ILE A 371 -5.78 20.53 -13.72
CA ILE A 371 -6.88 20.39 -14.72
C ILE A 371 -6.42 20.62 -16.16
N LEU A 372 -5.36 21.41 -16.40
CA LEU A 372 -4.78 21.60 -17.74
C LEU A 372 -3.78 20.50 -18.14
N SER A 373 -3.43 19.58 -17.24
CA SER A 373 -2.75 18.33 -17.60
C SER A 373 -3.74 17.17 -17.70
N ARG A 374 -3.54 16.30 -18.70
CA ARG A 374 -4.27 15.03 -18.87
C ARG A 374 -3.92 13.95 -17.83
N THR A 375 -3.50 14.36 -16.64
CA THR A 375 -3.19 13.47 -15.52
C THR A 375 -4.49 13.15 -14.80
N THR A 376 -4.88 11.88 -14.79
CA THR A 376 -6.10 11.36 -14.14
C THR A 376 -6.00 11.32 -12.61
N ARG A 377 -5.19 12.20 -12.01
CA ARG A 377 -4.82 12.16 -10.60
C ARG A 377 -5.67 13.15 -9.81
N GLU A 378 -6.41 12.66 -8.84
CA GLU A 378 -7.24 13.48 -7.98
C GLU A 378 -6.42 14.06 -6.82
N SER A 379 -6.84 15.21 -6.31
CA SER A 379 -6.17 15.94 -5.22
C SER A 379 -4.67 16.21 -5.41
N TYR A 380 -4.17 16.21 -6.65
CA TYR A 380 -2.73 16.25 -6.93
C TYR A 380 -2.22 17.69 -7.06
N VAL A 381 -1.38 18.12 -6.11
CA VAL A 381 -0.65 19.39 -6.13
C VAL A 381 0.61 19.21 -6.97
N LYS A 382 0.77 20.04 -8.00
CA LYS A 382 1.82 19.88 -9.00
C LYS A 382 2.93 20.90 -8.84
N LEU A 383 4.09 20.43 -8.39
CA LEU A 383 5.28 21.26 -8.18
C LEU A 383 6.12 21.40 -9.47
N SER A 384 6.24 20.31 -10.24
CA SER A 384 7.02 20.34 -11.50
C SER A 384 6.46 19.38 -12.56
N ARG A 385 7.23 19.13 -13.62
CA ARG A 385 6.88 18.09 -14.62
C ARG A 385 7.03 16.66 -14.08
N LYS A 386 7.80 16.46 -13.01
CA LYS A 386 8.13 15.15 -12.44
C LYS A 386 7.82 15.01 -10.94
N ARG A 387 7.45 16.11 -10.26
CA ARG A 387 7.21 16.15 -8.80
C ARG A 387 5.87 16.81 -8.48
N GLY A 388 5.30 16.39 -7.36
CA GLY A 388 4.00 16.77 -6.82
C GLY A 388 3.55 15.71 -5.83
N TYR A 389 2.47 15.96 -5.11
CA TYR A 389 1.96 15.11 -4.05
C TYR A 389 0.43 15.20 -3.98
N HIS A 390 -0.23 14.23 -3.34
CA HIS A 390 -1.66 14.30 -3.07
C HIS A 390 -1.94 15.13 -1.80
N LEU A 391 -2.73 16.21 -1.91
CA LEU A 391 -3.19 17.01 -0.77
C LEU A 391 -4.53 16.44 -0.26
N CYS A 392 -4.47 15.72 0.85
CA CYS A 392 -5.57 14.95 1.39
C CYS A 392 -6.22 15.66 2.60
N LEU A 393 -7.55 15.74 2.62
CA LEU A 393 -8.31 16.25 3.76
C LEU A 393 -8.94 15.06 4.51
N VAL A 394 -8.63 14.87 5.78
CA VAL A 394 -9.18 13.76 6.59
C VAL A 394 -9.93 14.32 7.79
N ALA A 395 -11.17 13.89 7.97
CA ALA A 395 -11.97 14.22 9.14
C ALA A 395 -12.29 12.94 9.92
N VAL A 396 -12.11 12.96 11.24
CA VAL A 396 -12.47 11.84 12.11
C VAL A 396 -13.99 11.85 12.35
N GLY A 397 -14.64 10.72 12.09
CA GLY A 397 -16.05 10.50 12.32
C GLY A 397 -16.40 10.43 13.81
N SER A 398 -17.70 10.43 14.12
CA SER A 398 -18.17 10.27 15.52
C SER A 398 -17.93 8.86 16.09
N ASP A 399 -17.57 7.92 15.24
CA ASP A 399 -17.24 6.53 15.56
C ASP A 399 -15.71 6.28 15.58
N ASP A 400 -14.91 7.36 15.67
CA ASP A 400 -13.43 7.38 15.64
C ASP A 400 -12.78 6.89 14.32
N GLU A 401 -13.57 6.69 13.26
CA GLU A 401 -13.13 6.31 11.90
C GLU A 401 -12.54 7.50 11.14
N PHE A 402 -11.44 7.31 10.40
CA PHE A 402 -10.87 8.35 9.53
C PHE A 402 -11.59 8.36 8.18
N HIS A 403 -12.13 9.50 7.76
CA HIS A 403 -12.74 9.64 6.44
C HIS A 403 -11.88 10.53 5.54
N LEU A 404 -11.19 9.90 4.59
CA LEU A 404 -10.49 10.61 3.52
C LEU A 404 -11.49 11.32 2.60
N ARG A 405 -11.29 12.63 2.43
CA ARG A 405 -11.91 13.46 1.41
C ARG A 405 -10.86 13.87 0.39
N VAL A 406 -11.05 13.34 -0.80
CA VAL A 406 -10.46 13.79 -2.05
C VAL A 406 -11.30 15.00 -2.52
N PRO A 407 -10.75 16.23 -2.61
CA PRO A 407 -11.42 17.35 -3.30
C PRO A 407 -12.08 16.94 -4.63
N GLU A 408 -13.37 17.28 -4.80
CA GLU A 408 -14.12 17.03 -6.04
C GLU A 408 -13.63 17.98 -7.16
N LEU A 409 -13.42 17.46 -8.37
CA LEU A 409 -12.90 18.18 -9.56
C LEU A 409 -13.98 18.58 -10.58
#